data_AF-A0AAD4RD90-F1
#
_entry.id   AF-A0AAD4RD90-F1
#
_cell.length_a   1.000
_cell.length_b   1.000
_cell.length_c   1.000
_cell.angle_alpha   90.00
_cell.angle_beta   90.00
_cell.angle_gamma   90.00
#
_symmetry.space_group_name_H-M   'P 1'
#
loop_
_entity.id
_entity.type
_entity.pdbx_description
1 polymer ?
#
loop_
_entity_poly.entity_id
_entity_poly.type
_entity_poly.pdbx_seq_one_letter_code
_entity_poly.pdbx_strand_id
1 'polypeptide(L)'
;MKFRFIGGLDCPDWILSQIAEFSSISPDDFKQWCLQIANRLKFKQSEWSSESLRALQGAHTIDLRSMKAMIAALSFIIEKSAKSNCSPIDLESEMLQLGFSTEHAKQLSSVYATESEALSKRIATKFIREPSFTLIKRTSQSVDDVTVENLNVKTSDGKHINLAMGSNKLALMTQGIKDALGAIEIMKDQ
;
A
#
# COMPACT_ATOMS: atom_id res chain seq x y z
N MET A 1 -2.06 -22.41 4.38
CA MET A 1 -0.81 -22.43 3.58
C MET A 1 -0.33 -21.00 3.47
N LYS A 2 0.95 -20.72 3.77
CA LYS A 2 1.47 -19.35 3.75
C LYS A 2 1.82 -18.94 2.32
N PHE A 3 1.18 -17.90 1.80
CA PHE A 3 1.40 -17.40 0.44
C PHE A 3 2.26 -16.13 0.43
N ARG A 4 3.27 -16.05 -0.43
CA ARG A 4 4.17 -14.89 -0.53
C ARG A 4 3.48 -13.68 -1.12
N PHE A 5 2.50 -13.84 -2.02
CA PHE A 5 1.76 -12.71 -2.58
C PHE A 5 1.01 -11.90 -1.50
N ILE A 6 0.68 -12.49 -0.36
CA ILE A 6 0.03 -11.80 0.78
C ILE A 6 0.99 -11.57 1.97
N GLY A 7 2.29 -11.76 1.77
CA GLY A 7 3.31 -11.54 2.80
C GLY A 7 3.45 -12.69 3.80
N GLY A 8 3.20 -13.94 3.37
CA GLY A 8 3.34 -15.13 4.21
C GLY A 8 2.14 -15.43 5.10
N LEU A 9 0.98 -14.85 4.78
CA LEU A 9 -0.30 -15.12 5.45
C LEU A 9 -1.13 -16.15 4.67
N ASP A 10 -2.19 -16.64 5.30
CA ASP A 10 -3.21 -17.44 4.62
C ASP A 10 -4.10 -16.55 3.74
N CYS A 11 -4.60 -17.11 2.64
CA CYS A 11 -5.50 -16.40 1.74
C CYS A 11 -6.89 -16.26 2.40
N PRO A 12 -7.50 -15.05 2.43
CA PRO A 12 -8.83 -14.87 3.00
C PRO A 12 -9.93 -15.64 2.26
N ASP A 13 -10.90 -16.19 2.99
CA ASP A 13 -12.00 -16.99 2.40
C ASP A 13 -12.81 -16.23 1.35
N TRP A 14 -13.01 -14.93 1.53
CA TRP A 14 -13.74 -14.11 0.56
C TRP A 14 -13.00 -14.01 -0.78
N ILE A 15 -11.66 -14.05 -0.81
CA ILE A 15 -10.89 -14.16 -2.05
C ILE A 15 -11.11 -15.52 -2.68
N LEU A 16 -10.98 -16.59 -1.88
CA LEU A 16 -11.14 -17.98 -2.34
C LEU A 16 -12.49 -18.19 -3.02
N SER A 17 -13.56 -17.62 -2.45
CA SER A 17 -14.91 -17.70 -3.03
C SER A 17 -14.99 -17.14 -4.45
N GLN A 18 -14.17 -16.13 -4.77
CA GLN A 18 -14.17 -15.46 -6.07
C GLN A 18 -13.26 -16.14 -7.09
N ILE A 19 -12.31 -16.99 -6.66
CA ILE A 19 -11.36 -17.64 -7.56
C ILE A 19 -12.09 -18.54 -8.58
N ALA A 20 -13.08 -19.29 -8.10
CA ALA A 20 -13.89 -20.15 -8.95
C ALA A 20 -14.73 -19.34 -9.97
N GLU A 21 -15.09 -18.10 -9.66
CA GLU A 21 -15.89 -17.26 -10.55
C GLU A 21 -15.07 -16.78 -11.77
N PHE A 22 -13.74 -16.67 -11.67
CA PHE A 22 -12.89 -16.26 -12.81
C PHE A 22 -12.92 -17.25 -13.96
N SER A 23 -13.21 -18.53 -13.70
CA SER A 23 -13.37 -19.55 -14.75
C SER A 23 -14.52 -19.26 -15.71
N SER A 24 -15.47 -18.38 -15.34
CA SER A 24 -16.57 -17.97 -16.21
C SER A 24 -16.18 -16.93 -17.27
N ILE A 25 -14.97 -16.36 -17.17
CA ILE A 25 -14.47 -15.30 -18.04
C ILE A 25 -13.37 -15.86 -18.96
N SER A 26 -13.33 -15.41 -20.21
CA SER A 26 -12.29 -15.83 -21.14
C SER A 26 -10.89 -15.36 -20.66
N PRO A 27 -9.80 -16.08 -20.99
CA PRO A 27 -8.46 -15.64 -20.60
C PRO A 27 -8.07 -14.26 -21.15
N ASP A 28 -8.57 -13.87 -22.32
CA ASP A 28 -8.28 -12.56 -22.92
C ASP A 28 -9.01 -11.42 -22.18
N ASP A 29 -10.31 -11.60 -21.90
CA ASP A 29 -11.09 -10.65 -21.10
C ASP A 29 -10.49 -10.51 -19.69
N PHE A 30 -10.11 -11.63 -19.07
CA PHE A 30 -9.45 -11.64 -17.77
C PHE A 30 -8.13 -10.85 -17.78
N LYS A 31 -7.34 -10.96 -18.85
CA LYS A 31 -6.13 -10.14 -19.03
C LYS A 31 -6.46 -8.65 -19.09
N GLN A 32 -7.50 -8.28 -19.84
CA GLN A 32 -7.97 -6.89 -19.92
C GLN A 32 -8.42 -6.37 -18.55
N TRP A 33 -9.11 -7.19 -17.76
CA TRP A 33 -9.49 -6.84 -16.40
C TRP A 33 -8.26 -6.56 -15.53
N CYS A 34 -7.25 -7.44 -15.57
CA CYS A 34 -6.00 -7.26 -14.84
C CYS A 34 -5.29 -5.95 -15.24
N LEU A 35 -5.22 -5.64 -16.54
CA LEU A 35 -4.62 -4.41 -17.04
C LEU A 35 -5.38 -3.15 -16.58
N GLN A 36 -6.71 -3.15 -16.65
CA GLN A 36 -7.51 -2.01 -16.20
C GLN A 36 -7.38 -1.80 -14.69
N ILE A 37 -7.39 -2.88 -13.90
CA ILE A 37 -7.20 -2.82 -12.46
C ILE A 37 -5.80 -2.29 -12.13
N ALA A 38 -4.75 -2.81 -12.74
CA ALA A 38 -3.37 -2.34 -12.54
C ALA A 38 -3.24 -0.84 -12.88
N ASN A 39 -3.84 -0.40 -14.00
CA ASN A 39 -3.87 1.01 -14.36
C ASN A 39 -4.60 1.87 -13.31
N ARG A 40 -5.77 1.46 -12.83
CA ARG A 40 -6.51 2.21 -11.79
C ARG A 40 -5.75 2.28 -10.47
N LEU A 41 -5.09 1.19 -10.06
CA LEU A 41 -4.23 1.15 -8.89
C LEU A 41 -3.04 2.12 -9.03
N LYS A 42 -2.47 2.25 -10.23
CA LYS A 42 -1.44 3.26 -10.53
C LYS A 42 -1.98 4.68 -10.47
N PHE A 43 -3.18 4.98 -10.98
CA PHE A 43 -3.65 6.37 -11.13
C PHE A 43 -4.60 6.87 -10.03
N LYS A 44 -4.75 6.14 -8.91
CA LYS A 44 -5.59 6.53 -7.76
C LYS A 44 -7.07 6.74 -8.14
N GLN A 45 -7.58 5.99 -9.12
CA GLN A 45 -9.01 5.97 -9.40
C GLN A 45 -9.65 4.98 -8.43
N SER A 46 -10.19 5.48 -7.32
CA SER A 46 -10.80 4.65 -6.26
C SER A 46 -12.18 4.12 -6.64
N GLU A 47 -12.87 4.77 -7.57
CA GLU A 47 -14.24 4.45 -7.90
C GLU A 47 -14.36 3.90 -9.32
N TRP A 48 -15.08 2.79 -9.41
CA TRP A 48 -15.54 2.24 -10.66
C TRP A 48 -16.84 2.94 -11.04
N SER A 49 -16.81 3.73 -12.12
CA SER A 49 -18.02 4.33 -12.66
C SER A 49 -18.93 3.26 -13.26
N SER A 50 -20.23 3.55 -13.36
CA SER A 50 -21.23 2.67 -13.99
C SER A 50 -20.84 2.30 -15.42
N GLU A 51 -20.27 3.23 -16.17
CA GLU A 51 -19.84 3.06 -17.55
C GLU A 51 -18.61 2.17 -17.62
N SER A 52 -17.67 2.34 -16.68
CA SER A 52 -16.47 1.52 -16.58
C SER A 52 -16.81 0.06 -16.28
N LEU A 53 -17.77 -0.17 -15.38
CA LEU A 53 -18.25 -1.52 -15.05
C LEU A 53 -18.97 -2.16 -16.25
N ARG A 54 -19.80 -1.40 -16.98
CA ARG A 54 -20.47 -1.90 -18.20
C ARG A 54 -19.48 -2.22 -19.31
N ALA A 55 -18.45 -1.40 -19.48
CA ALA A 55 -17.38 -1.66 -20.45
C ALA A 55 -16.59 -2.93 -20.10
N LEU A 56 -16.35 -3.16 -18.81
CA LEU A 56 -15.68 -4.36 -18.31
C LEU A 56 -16.56 -5.62 -18.39
N GLN A 57 -17.88 -5.44 -18.19
CA GLN A 57 -18.88 -6.50 -18.32
C GLN A 57 -19.02 -6.99 -19.74
N GLY A 58 -18.91 -6.11 -20.74
CA GLY A 58 -19.04 -6.48 -22.14
C GLY A 58 -20.32 -7.28 -22.40
N ALA A 59 -20.16 -8.51 -22.92
CA ALA A 59 -21.25 -9.45 -23.19
C ALA A 59 -21.49 -10.49 -22.07
N HIS A 60 -20.79 -10.40 -20.94
CA HIS A 60 -20.88 -11.37 -19.87
C HIS A 60 -22.19 -11.23 -19.08
N THR A 61 -22.85 -12.36 -18.80
CA THR A 61 -24.06 -12.45 -17.97
C THR A 61 -23.74 -12.47 -16.47
N ILE A 62 -22.65 -11.83 -16.05
CA ILE A 62 -22.23 -11.74 -14.64
C ILE A 62 -23.05 -10.63 -13.99
N ASP A 63 -23.61 -10.89 -12.81
CA ASP A 63 -24.32 -9.84 -12.07
C ASP A 63 -23.34 -8.79 -11.53
N LEU A 64 -23.84 -7.57 -11.33
CA LEU A 64 -23.01 -6.45 -10.90
C LEU A 64 -22.34 -6.68 -9.54
N ARG A 65 -22.93 -7.50 -8.66
CA ARG A 65 -22.39 -7.77 -7.32
C ARG A 65 -21.21 -8.72 -7.41
N SER A 66 -21.35 -9.85 -8.10
CA SER A 66 -20.24 -10.78 -8.37
C SER A 66 -19.10 -10.08 -9.12
N MET A 67 -19.42 -9.29 -10.14
CA MET A 67 -18.40 -8.51 -10.85
C MET A 67 -17.58 -7.62 -9.92
N LYS A 68 -18.24 -6.87 -9.03
CA LYS A 68 -17.54 -6.01 -8.05
C LYS A 68 -16.68 -6.84 -7.09
N ALA A 69 -17.16 -8.00 -6.66
CA ALA A 69 -16.42 -8.89 -5.78
C ALA A 69 -15.17 -9.47 -6.48
N MET A 70 -15.30 -9.92 -7.72
CA MET A 70 -14.20 -10.38 -8.58
C MET A 70 -13.16 -9.28 -8.83
N ILE A 71 -13.59 -8.07 -9.15
CA ILE A 71 -12.69 -6.90 -9.31
C ILE A 71 -11.96 -6.59 -8.00
N ALA A 72 -12.67 -6.62 -6.87
CA ALA A 72 -12.07 -6.40 -5.56
C ALA A 72 -11.03 -7.48 -5.22
N ALA A 73 -11.31 -8.75 -5.55
CA ALA A 73 -10.39 -9.85 -5.35
C ALA A 73 -9.12 -9.69 -6.21
N LEU A 74 -9.25 -9.37 -7.51
CA LEU A 74 -8.09 -9.11 -8.37
C LEU A 74 -7.28 -7.89 -7.92
N SER A 75 -7.97 -6.81 -7.55
CA SER A 75 -7.33 -5.61 -7.01
C SER A 75 -6.52 -5.92 -5.76
N PHE A 76 -7.09 -6.74 -4.87
CA PHE A 76 -6.42 -7.18 -3.65
C PHE A 76 -5.20 -8.05 -3.96
N ILE A 77 -5.33 -9.05 -4.86
CA ILE A 77 -4.21 -9.92 -5.24
C ILE A 77 -3.06 -9.09 -5.83
N ILE A 78 -3.34 -8.22 -6.80
CA ILE A 78 -2.32 -7.38 -7.45
C ILE A 78 -1.66 -6.42 -6.44
N GLU A 79 -2.47 -5.74 -5.62
CA GLU A 79 -1.96 -4.78 -4.63
C GLU A 79 -1.11 -5.48 -3.55
N LYS A 80 -1.53 -6.65 -3.07
CA LYS A 80 -0.79 -7.43 -2.08
C LYS A 80 0.50 -7.98 -2.66
N SER A 81 0.45 -8.52 -3.88
CA SER A 81 1.64 -9.03 -4.59
C SER A 81 2.71 -7.94 -4.70
N ALA A 82 2.30 -6.74 -5.12
CA ALA A 82 3.22 -5.61 -5.22
C ALA A 82 3.72 -5.14 -3.85
N LYS A 83 2.86 -5.14 -2.81
CA LYS A 83 3.26 -4.78 -1.43
C LYS A 83 4.28 -5.75 -0.84
N SER A 84 4.14 -7.05 -1.11
CA SER A 84 5.07 -8.06 -0.60
C SER A 84 6.29 -8.26 -1.50
N ASN A 85 6.40 -7.52 -2.61
CA ASN A 85 7.43 -7.67 -3.63
C ASN A 85 7.53 -9.13 -4.13
N CYS A 86 6.38 -9.78 -4.31
CA CYS A 86 6.29 -11.14 -4.80
C CYS A 86 6.79 -11.23 -6.24
N SER A 87 7.55 -12.28 -6.58
CA SER A 87 7.97 -12.55 -7.95
C SER A 87 6.78 -12.99 -8.82
N PRO A 88 6.71 -12.60 -10.10
CA PRO A 88 5.64 -13.08 -11.00
C PRO A 88 5.56 -14.62 -11.10
N ILE A 89 6.70 -15.31 -11.07
CA ILE A 89 6.77 -16.78 -11.13
C ILE A 89 6.14 -17.39 -9.88
N ASP A 90 6.42 -16.81 -8.72
CA ASP A 90 5.87 -17.25 -7.45
C ASP A 90 4.37 -16.97 -7.38
N LEU A 91 3.95 -15.79 -7.85
CA LEU A 91 2.55 -15.42 -7.97
C LEU A 91 1.79 -16.43 -8.84
N GLU A 92 2.33 -16.82 -10.01
CA GLU A 92 1.71 -17.83 -10.88
C GLU A 92 1.51 -19.15 -10.14
N SER A 93 2.56 -19.69 -9.52
CA SER A 93 2.51 -20.95 -8.76
C SER A 93 1.51 -20.89 -7.61
N GLU A 94 1.46 -19.77 -6.88
CA GLU A 94 0.53 -19.58 -5.77
C GLU A 94 -0.92 -19.45 -6.25
N MET A 95 -1.17 -18.78 -7.37
CA MET A 95 -2.51 -18.71 -7.96
C MET A 95 -3.01 -20.09 -8.43
N LEU A 96 -2.14 -20.90 -9.01
CA LEU A 96 -2.46 -22.29 -9.36
C LEU A 96 -2.83 -23.12 -8.13
N GLN A 97 -2.08 -22.98 -7.03
CA GLN A 97 -2.38 -23.67 -5.76
C GLN A 97 -3.72 -23.23 -5.16
N LEU A 98 -4.14 -21.99 -5.41
CA LEU A 98 -5.43 -21.46 -4.97
C LEU A 98 -6.61 -21.84 -5.88
N GLY A 99 -6.36 -22.51 -7.01
CA GLY A 99 -7.39 -23.02 -7.91
C GLY A 99 -7.64 -22.17 -9.17
N PHE A 100 -6.75 -21.24 -9.52
CA PHE A 100 -6.81 -20.60 -10.84
C PHE A 100 -6.57 -21.62 -11.96
N SER A 101 -7.19 -21.39 -13.12
CA SER A 101 -6.80 -22.07 -14.35
C SER A 101 -5.36 -21.70 -14.75
N THR A 102 -4.70 -22.58 -15.50
CA THR A 102 -3.33 -22.34 -15.97
C THR A 102 -3.24 -21.13 -16.88
N GLU A 103 -4.27 -20.87 -17.68
CA GLU A 103 -4.33 -19.71 -18.56
C GLU A 103 -4.51 -18.42 -17.76
N HIS A 104 -5.45 -18.37 -16.81
CA HIS A 104 -5.70 -17.17 -16.01
C HIS A 104 -4.50 -16.82 -15.12
N ALA A 105 -3.87 -17.81 -14.48
CA ALA A 105 -2.67 -17.59 -13.68
C ALA A 105 -1.52 -16.99 -14.50
N LYS A 106 -1.29 -17.49 -15.73
CA LYS A 106 -0.28 -16.95 -16.65
C LYS A 106 -0.59 -15.53 -17.10
N GLN A 107 -1.85 -15.22 -17.41
CA GLN A 107 -2.23 -13.86 -17.81
C GLN A 107 -2.04 -12.88 -16.65
N LEU A 108 -2.44 -13.24 -15.42
CA LEU A 108 -2.23 -12.41 -14.23
C LEU A 108 -0.74 -12.17 -13.98
N SER A 109 0.07 -13.24 -14.00
CA SER A 109 1.52 -13.16 -13.83
C SER A 109 2.18 -12.29 -14.89
N SER A 110 1.80 -12.43 -16.16
CA SER A 110 2.31 -11.61 -17.25
C SER A 110 1.99 -10.13 -17.07
N VAL A 111 0.75 -9.79 -16.72
CA VAL A 111 0.36 -8.39 -16.46
C VAL A 111 1.10 -7.84 -15.25
N TYR A 112 1.18 -8.61 -14.17
CA TYR A 112 1.90 -8.22 -12.97
C TYR A 112 3.40 -8.01 -13.24
N ALA A 113 4.04 -8.86 -14.05
CA ALA A 113 5.45 -8.71 -14.41
C ALA A 113 5.72 -7.35 -15.08
N THR A 114 4.87 -6.95 -16.03
CA THR A 114 4.98 -5.65 -16.71
C THR A 114 4.70 -4.46 -15.79
N GLU A 115 3.77 -4.61 -14.86
CA GLU A 115 3.25 -3.49 -14.05
C GLU A 115 3.87 -3.39 -12.64
N SER A 116 4.58 -4.42 -12.19
CA SER A 116 5.12 -4.56 -10.83
C SER A 116 5.97 -3.36 -10.40
N GLU A 117 6.90 -2.90 -11.24
CA GLU A 117 7.78 -1.78 -10.89
C GLU A 117 7.00 -0.48 -10.67
N ALA A 118 6.04 -0.18 -11.55
CA ALA A 118 5.21 1.01 -11.45
C ALA A 118 4.27 0.95 -10.24
N LEU A 119 3.70 -0.23 -9.96
CA LEU A 119 2.86 -0.48 -8.78
C LEU A 119 3.66 -0.35 -7.49
N SER A 120 4.86 -0.94 -7.42
CA SER A 120 5.74 -0.86 -6.24
C SER A 120 6.17 0.58 -5.96
N LYS A 121 6.56 1.36 -6.98
CA LYS A 121 6.83 2.80 -6.85
C LYS A 121 5.62 3.57 -6.31
N ARG A 122 4.41 3.24 -6.78
CA ARG A 122 3.17 3.85 -6.29
C ARG A 122 2.85 3.46 -4.85
N ILE A 123 3.04 2.20 -4.48
CA ILE A 123 2.80 1.71 -3.13
C ILE A 123 3.80 2.33 -2.15
N ALA A 124 5.06 2.48 -2.56
CA ALA A 124 6.09 3.19 -1.78
C ALA A 124 5.71 4.66 -1.53
N THR A 125 5.06 5.33 -2.49
CA THR A 125 4.54 6.70 -2.29
C THR A 125 3.23 6.75 -1.48
N LYS A 126 2.48 5.64 -1.39
CA LYS A 126 1.32 5.47 -0.49
C LYS A 126 1.73 5.27 0.97
N PHE A 127 2.95 4.81 1.25
CA PHE A 127 3.45 4.74 2.62
C PHE A 127 3.57 6.18 3.14
N ILE A 128 2.61 6.57 3.98
CA ILE A 128 2.72 7.76 4.80
C ILE A 128 3.88 7.49 5.75
N ARG A 129 5.08 7.93 5.37
CA ARG A 129 6.09 8.24 6.38
C ARG A 129 5.49 9.40 7.16
N GLU A 130 5.40 9.26 8.49
CA GLU A 130 5.14 10.46 9.30
C GLU A 130 6.09 11.56 8.82
N PRO A 131 5.57 12.77 8.58
CA PRO A 131 6.39 13.82 8.02
C PRO A 131 7.60 14.02 8.92
N SER A 132 8.78 13.75 8.37
CA SER A 132 10.01 13.90 9.13
C SER A 132 10.17 15.37 9.46
N PHE A 133 10.29 15.68 10.75
CA PHE A 133 10.55 17.02 11.24
C PHE A 133 12.04 17.36 11.09
N THR A 134 12.33 18.47 10.42
CA THR A 134 13.69 19.04 10.33
C THR A 134 13.70 20.35 11.11
N LEU A 135 14.55 20.47 12.13
CA LEU A 135 14.74 21.73 12.83
C LEU A 135 15.43 22.73 11.90
N ILE A 136 14.75 23.83 11.58
CA ILE A 136 15.27 24.91 10.75
C ILE A 136 16.05 25.91 11.61
N LYS A 137 15.46 26.29 12.75
CA LYS A 137 16.01 27.34 13.61
C LYS A 137 15.58 27.15 15.06
N ARG A 138 16.52 27.31 15.98
CA ARG A 138 16.26 27.46 17.42
C ARG A 138 16.54 28.90 17.83
N THR A 139 15.66 29.51 18.59
CA THR A 139 15.87 30.83 19.18
C THR A 139 15.40 30.86 20.62
N SER A 140 16.27 31.32 21.52
CA SER A 140 15.98 31.49 22.93
C SER A 140 15.63 32.94 23.21
N GLN A 141 14.56 33.17 23.97
CA GLN A 141 14.17 34.48 24.47
C GLN A 141 13.98 34.38 25.99
N SER A 142 14.57 35.32 26.73
CA SER A 142 14.38 35.43 28.18
C SER A 142 13.56 36.68 28.48
N VAL A 143 12.44 36.50 29.17
CA VAL A 143 11.58 37.58 29.67
C VAL A 143 11.28 37.25 31.13
N ASP A 144 11.57 38.16 32.05
CA ASP A 144 11.26 38.06 33.48
C ASP A 144 11.66 36.70 34.12
N ASP A 145 12.94 36.32 34.01
CA ASP A 145 13.51 35.05 34.51
C ASP A 145 12.94 33.75 33.89
N VAL A 146 12.10 33.86 32.85
CA VAL A 146 11.59 32.70 32.10
C VAL A 146 12.27 32.63 30.73
N THR A 147 13.08 31.58 30.54
CA THR A 147 13.69 31.27 29.24
C THR A 147 12.74 30.40 28.41
N VAL A 148 12.25 30.96 27.29
CA VAL A 148 11.44 30.27 26.29
C VAL A 148 12.29 29.93 25.07
N GLU A 149 12.25 28.67 24.67
CA GLU A 149 12.87 28.13 23.48
C GLU A 149 11.85 28.03 22.36
N ASN A 150 12.11 28.70 21.24
CA ASN A 150 11.31 28.62 20.02
C ASN A 150 12.03 27.74 18.99
N LEU A 151 11.38 26.66 18.57
CA LEU A 151 11.85 25.73 17.56
C LEU A 151 11.02 25.90 16.29
N ASN A 152 11.64 26.38 15.22
CA ASN A 152 11.05 26.39 13.90
C ASN A 152 11.39 25.08 13.20
N VAL A 153 10.37 24.31 12.88
CA VAL A 153 10.49 22.97 12.33
C VAL A 153 9.82 22.94 10.96
N LYS A 154 10.50 22.34 9.98
CA LYS A 154 9.93 22.03 8.66
C LYS A 154 9.51 20.57 8.64
N THR A 155 8.29 20.30 8.22
CA THR A 155 7.85 18.95 7.87
C THR A 155 8.27 18.60 6.45
N SER A 156 8.39 17.31 6.13
CA SER A 156 8.72 16.85 4.77
C SER A 156 7.67 17.23 3.72
N ASP A 157 6.43 17.52 4.13
CA ASP A 157 5.37 18.08 3.27
C ASP A 157 5.50 19.60 3.06
N GLY A 158 6.56 20.23 3.58
CA GLY A 158 6.90 21.63 3.36
C GLY A 158 6.26 22.62 4.33
N LYS A 159 5.46 22.17 5.30
CA LYS A 159 4.87 23.07 6.30
C LYS A 159 5.89 23.51 7.33
N HIS A 160 5.72 24.74 7.80
CA HIS A 160 6.51 25.33 8.87
C HIS A 160 5.68 25.32 10.16
N ILE A 161 6.24 24.73 11.21
CA ILE A 161 5.64 24.64 12.54
C ILE A 161 6.57 25.35 13.52
N ASN A 162 6.00 26.22 14.35
CA ASN A 162 6.73 26.85 15.45
C ASN A 162 6.30 26.18 16.76
N LEU A 163 7.28 25.69 17.52
CA LEU A 163 7.08 25.09 18.83
C LEU A 163 7.77 25.98 19.86
N ALA A 164 6.99 26.60 20.74
CA ALA A 164 7.49 27.40 21.86
C ALA A 164 7.32 26.62 23.16
N MET A 165 8.37 26.50 23.96
CA MET A 165 8.30 25.87 25.29
C MET A 165 9.41 26.37 26.21
N GLY A 166 9.20 26.25 27.52
CA GLY A 166 10.24 26.55 28.51
C GLY A 166 11.45 25.63 28.36
N SER A 167 12.64 26.16 28.64
CA SER A 167 13.93 25.44 28.58
C SER A 167 13.91 24.11 29.34
N ASN A 168 13.32 24.07 30.53
CA ASN A 168 13.18 22.85 31.33
C ASN A 168 12.34 21.78 30.63
N LYS A 169 11.25 22.18 29.97
CA LYS A 169 10.37 21.27 29.22
C LYS A 169 11.07 20.72 27.98
N LEU A 170 11.87 21.56 27.30
CA LEU A 170 12.68 21.12 26.16
C LEU A 170 13.76 20.11 26.58
N ALA A 171 14.41 20.34 27.73
CA ALA A 171 15.42 19.42 28.25
C ALA A 171 14.82 18.03 28.55
N LEU A 172 13.68 17.99 29.24
CA LEU A 172 12.95 16.75 29.53
C LEU A 172 12.51 16.02 28.25
N MET A 173 11.97 16.76 27.28
CA MET A 173 11.57 16.18 25.99
C MET A 173 12.78 15.62 25.23
N THR A 174 13.90 16.33 25.22
CA THR A 174 15.13 15.86 24.56
C THR A 174 15.67 14.58 25.21
N GLN A 175 15.61 14.50 26.54
CA GLN A 175 16.03 13.31 27.27
C GLN A 175 15.12 12.12 26.96
N GLY A 176 13.80 12.30 27.03
CA GLY A 176 12.85 11.22 26.72
C GLY A 176 12.99 10.69 25.29
N ILE A 177 13.28 11.57 24.32
CA ILE A 177 13.54 11.14 22.93
C ILE A 177 14.84 10.33 22.82
N LYS A 178 15.91 10.73 23.53
CA LYS A 178 17.17 9.96 23.56
C LYS A 178 16.97 8.57 24.16
N ASP A 179 16.26 8.49 25.27
CA ASP A 179 15.99 7.22 25.95
C ASP A 179 15.17 6.27 25.06
N ALA A 180 14.17 6.80 24.35
CA ALA A 180 13.38 6.05 23.38
C ALA A 180 14.21 5.57 22.17
N LEU A 181 15.09 6.42 21.64
CA LEU A 181 15.99 6.05 20.54
C LEU A 181 16.96 4.94 20.97
N GLY A 182 17.54 5.03 22.17
CA GLY A 182 18.41 3.99 22.72
C GLY A 182 17.69 2.65 22.88
N ALA A 183 16.43 2.66 23.35
CA ALA A 183 15.63 1.44 23.46
C ALA A 183 15.34 0.81 22.09
N ILE A 184 15.10 1.62 21.05
CA ILE A 184 14.86 1.15 19.68
C ILE A 184 16.13 0.54 19.06
N GLU A 185 17.32 1.08 19.33
CA GLU A 185 18.59 0.50 18.88
C GLU A 185 18.82 -0.87 19.50
N ILE A 186 18.58 -1.02 20.81
CA ILE A 186 18.70 -2.32 21.51
C ILE A 186 17.74 -3.37 20.93
N MET A 187 16.54 -2.96 20.49
CA MET A 187 15.57 -3.87 19.87
C MET A 187 15.92 -4.29 18.43
N LYS A 188 16.83 -3.60 17.75
CA LYS A 188 17.27 -3.97 16.39
C LYS A 188 18.41 -4.99 16.36
N ASP A 189 19.15 -5.11 17.47
CA ASP A 189 20.28 -6.03 17.63
C ASP A 189 19.88 -7.40 18.23
N GLN A 190 18.57 -7.64 18.42
CA GLN A 190 17.98 -8.93 18.81
C GLN A 190 17.28 -9.60 17.62
#